data_AF-A0A2N2MUD5-F1
#
_entry.id   AF-A0A2N2MUD5-F1
#
_cell.length_a   1.000
_cell.length_b   1.000
_cell.length_c   1.000
_cell.angle_alpha   90.00
_cell.angle_beta   90.00
_cell.angle_gamma   90.00
#
_symmetry.space_group_name_H-M   'P 1'
#
loop_
_entity.id
_entity.type
_entity.pdbx_description
1 polymer ?
#
loop_
_entity_poly.entity_id
_entity_poly.type
_entity_poly.pdbx_seq_one_letter_code
_entity_poly.pdbx_strand_id
1 'polypeptide(L)'
;MKKSLSIYSANLLYLVTMLLVILVGSTVQMLHLSWGLIATEVVLIALPAILFLRSKKIPLKEGLRLNRISLPVAVISLLLGVFTYLFSVLIELVMANLTGLPSVDLGKSAMPQSTLQYLLYFVAIAISAPICEELLFRGAIQSSYEQRKSTLFAIVVPALMFAFYHFRLSGLPGLLPVAFLIGYVAWRSRSVFSTMLVHFGMNGFAATITILALSGSKFPATLMSNYWILGGGLAVTLVLLFIFIRLQPKPEAGEPVEEAPAGWLKKYWALVVAAILYVGIVVATLVAQLSGATAVTDLTFDPVKLAEPVESRYQAVNRAGDVVGEMICLVSPAGETVSLTCESEIEAFEVKIDNSTWIDEGHTAKLSATWNSAFDLEEYAFEMTTMNGSMFSNLVKDGNLVTTIVVEEKSTVLPEKFLTEFEWAWRISNLNNSEGLFYKMLYVYPSRWDNEAQKNVTLVKDEVIHIAGEETLTLPAGEFKTVKVTLGSQAAWYALEDASAPRPVKFDDGMLIYSLMK
;
A
#
# COMPACT_ATOMS: atom_id res chain seq x y z
N MET A 1 40.88 -17.25 20.84
CA MET A 1 39.57 -16.76 21.36
C MET A 1 38.55 -16.75 20.23
N LYS A 2 37.26 -17.05 20.51
CA LYS A 2 36.20 -17.01 19.48
C LYS A 2 35.97 -15.56 19.05
N LYS A 3 35.95 -15.32 17.73
CA LYS A 3 35.72 -13.99 17.13
C LYS A 3 34.30 -13.81 16.58
N SER A 4 33.46 -14.85 16.58
CA SER A 4 32.07 -14.82 16.12
C SER A 4 31.24 -15.97 16.71
N LEU A 5 29.92 -15.87 16.59
CA LEU A 5 28.96 -16.92 16.93
C LEU A 5 29.13 -18.14 15.99
N SER A 6 28.66 -19.32 16.41
CA SER A 6 28.45 -20.43 15.47
C SER A 6 27.23 -20.17 14.58
N ILE A 7 27.12 -20.87 13.44
CA ILE A 7 25.96 -20.74 12.54
C ILE A 7 24.66 -21.04 13.29
N TYR A 8 24.66 -22.07 14.13
CA TYR A 8 23.52 -22.40 14.99
C TYR A 8 23.13 -21.24 15.91
N SER A 9 24.08 -20.63 16.61
CA SER A 9 23.78 -19.52 17.53
C SER A 9 23.35 -18.25 16.80
N ALA A 10 23.88 -17.98 15.60
CA ALA A 10 23.44 -16.86 14.77
C ALA A 10 22.00 -17.04 14.27
N ASN A 11 21.66 -18.23 13.79
CA ASN A 11 20.29 -18.54 13.34
C ASN A 11 19.28 -18.57 14.49
N LEU A 12 19.70 -19.07 15.66
CA LEU A 12 18.87 -19.00 16.86
C LEU A 12 18.66 -17.56 17.32
N LEU A 13 19.70 -16.72 17.31
CA LEU A 13 19.58 -15.30 17.64
C LEU A 13 18.56 -14.61 16.71
N TYR A 14 18.64 -14.86 15.41
CA TYR A 14 17.68 -14.34 14.42
C TYR A 14 16.24 -14.73 14.75
N LEU A 15 15.97 -16.02 15.02
CA LEU A 15 14.63 -16.47 15.37
C LEU A 15 14.14 -15.86 16.69
N VAL A 16 15.01 -15.75 17.70
CA VAL A 16 14.67 -15.16 18.99
C VAL A 16 14.29 -13.69 18.83
N THR A 17 15.09 -12.89 18.12
CA THR A 17 14.76 -11.48 17.91
C THR A 17 13.51 -11.33 17.06
N MET A 18 13.32 -12.17 16.03
CA MET A 18 12.11 -12.19 15.20
C MET A 18 10.85 -12.44 16.04
N LEU A 19 10.88 -13.44 16.93
CA LEU A 19 9.77 -13.72 17.85
C LEU A 19 9.53 -12.59 18.84
N LEU A 20 10.59 -11.97 19.37
CA LEU A 20 10.46 -10.82 20.26
C LEU A 20 9.80 -9.63 19.54
N VAL A 21 10.18 -9.34 18.30
CA VAL A 21 9.59 -8.27 17.49
C VAL A 21 8.12 -8.56 17.18
N ILE A 22 7.78 -9.77 16.76
CA ILE A 22 6.38 -10.15 16.46
C ILE A 22 5.50 -10.08 17.72
N LEU A 23 5.95 -10.66 18.84
CA LEU A 23 5.10 -10.84 20.02
C LEU A 23 5.08 -9.59 20.91
N VAL A 24 6.25 -9.01 21.17
CA VAL A 24 6.41 -7.87 22.08
C VAL A 24 6.45 -6.57 21.30
N GLY A 25 7.24 -6.50 20.22
CA GLY A 25 7.42 -5.29 19.41
C GLY A 25 6.10 -4.77 18.85
N SER A 26 5.30 -5.63 18.22
CA SER A 26 3.98 -5.27 17.69
C SER A 26 3.05 -4.69 18.77
N THR A 27 3.03 -5.29 19.96
CA THR A 27 2.22 -4.81 21.09
C THR A 27 2.65 -3.42 21.54
N VAL A 28 3.95 -3.18 21.71
CA VAL A 28 4.46 -1.88 22.19
C VAL A 28 4.28 -0.78 21.12
N GLN A 29 4.43 -1.12 19.84
CA GLN A 29 4.23 -0.18 18.73
C GLN A 29 2.76 0.26 18.59
N MET A 30 1.79 -0.62 18.87
CA MET A 30 0.37 -0.26 18.90
C MET A 30 0.02 0.73 20.03
N LEU A 31 0.75 0.69 21.16
CA LEU A 31 0.52 1.62 22.27
C LEU A 31 1.06 3.02 21.97
N HIS A 32 2.24 3.10 21.35
CA HIS A 32 2.88 4.37 21.01
C HIS A 32 3.93 4.15 19.91
N LEU A 33 3.60 4.49 18.65
CA LEU A 33 4.41 4.10 17.49
C LEU A 33 5.91 4.44 17.63
N SER A 34 6.26 5.72 17.80
CA SER A 34 7.68 6.14 17.79
C SER A 34 8.48 5.58 18.96
N TRP A 35 7.91 5.58 20.16
CA TRP A 35 8.58 4.99 21.34
C TRP A 35 8.67 3.47 21.25
N GLY A 36 7.62 2.83 20.73
CA GLY A 36 7.60 1.39 20.49
C GLY A 36 8.61 0.95 19.45
N LEU A 37 8.81 1.72 18.39
CA LEU A 37 9.87 1.47 17.41
C LEU A 37 11.26 1.58 18.06
N ILE A 38 11.55 2.67 18.78
CA ILE A 38 12.84 2.83 19.49
C ILE A 38 13.08 1.68 20.48
N ALA A 39 12.07 1.32 21.28
CA ALA A 39 12.15 0.23 22.23
C ALA A 39 12.37 -1.13 21.53
N THR A 40 11.72 -1.35 20.39
CA THR A 40 11.91 -2.55 19.57
C THR A 40 13.36 -2.67 19.12
N GLU A 41 13.92 -1.60 18.55
CA GLU A 41 15.30 -1.57 18.08
C GLU A 41 16.31 -1.81 19.21
N VAL A 42 16.20 -1.06 20.30
CA VAL A 42 17.19 -1.10 21.37
C VAL A 42 17.06 -2.37 22.21
N VAL A 43 15.84 -2.72 22.64
CA VAL A 43 15.58 -3.76 23.64
C VAL A 43 15.36 -5.13 23.00
N LEU A 44 14.73 -5.20 21.82
CA LEU A 44 14.34 -6.47 21.22
C LEU A 44 15.29 -6.92 20.10
N ILE A 45 16.12 -6.02 19.55
CA ILE A 45 17.07 -6.32 18.48
C ILE A 45 18.53 -6.19 18.97
N ALA A 46 18.97 -5.00 19.36
CA ALA A 46 20.37 -4.77 19.72
C ALA A 46 20.78 -5.47 21.02
N LEU A 47 19.95 -5.37 22.07
CA LEU A 47 20.26 -5.95 23.37
C LEU A 47 20.42 -7.49 23.32
N PRO A 48 19.52 -8.28 22.70
CA PRO A 48 19.73 -9.73 22.55
C PRO A 48 21.00 -10.08 21.79
N ALA A 49 21.35 -9.33 20.74
CA ALA A 49 22.59 -9.55 19.99
C ALA A 49 23.83 -9.37 20.89
N ILE A 50 23.86 -8.30 21.70
CA ILE A 50 24.95 -8.03 22.66
C ILE A 50 25.00 -9.11 23.74
N LEU A 51 23.85 -9.51 24.30
CA LEU A 51 23.76 -10.54 25.33
C LEU A 51 24.21 -11.91 24.81
N PHE A 52 23.84 -12.28 23.59
CA PHE A 52 24.29 -13.53 22.96
C PHE A 52 25.81 -13.56 22.80
N LEU A 53 26.41 -12.48 22.28
CA LEU A 53 27.87 -12.38 22.14
C LEU A 53 28.58 -12.48 23.50
N ARG A 54 28.09 -11.77 24.53
CA ARG A 54 28.62 -11.84 25.90
C ARG A 54 28.49 -13.24 26.50
N SER A 55 27.34 -13.90 26.33
CA SER A 55 27.12 -15.27 26.83
C SER A 55 28.11 -16.29 26.24
N LYS A 56 28.57 -16.06 25.01
CA LYS A 56 29.56 -16.89 24.33
C LYS A 56 31.00 -16.41 24.52
N LYS A 57 31.22 -15.40 25.39
CA LYS A 57 32.52 -14.79 25.68
C LYS A 57 33.22 -14.27 24.41
N ILE A 58 32.45 -13.78 23.45
CA ILE A 58 32.97 -13.15 22.23
C ILE A 58 33.13 -11.66 22.53
N PRO A 59 34.32 -11.08 22.34
CA PRO A 59 34.48 -9.65 22.55
C PRO A 59 33.69 -8.85 21.51
N LEU A 60 33.00 -7.80 21.99
CA LEU A 60 32.01 -7.07 21.20
C LEU A 60 32.62 -6.36 19.99
N LYS A 61 33.87 -5.90 20.11
CA LYS A 61 34.56 -5.22 19.01
C LYS A 61 34.68 -6.13 17.78
N GLU A 62 35.11 -7.38 17.99
CA GLU A 62 35.24 -8.38 16.92
C GLU A 62 33.88 -8.93 16.50
N GLY A 63 33.03 -9.30 17.45
CA GLY A 63 31.72 -9.91 17.18
C GLY A 63 30.74 -8.98 16.47
N LEU A 64 30.83 -7.67 16.72
CA LEU A 64 30.02 -6.64 16.07
C LEU A 64 30.80 -5.87 14.99
N ARG A 65 32.07 -6.20 14.73
CA ARG A 65 32.91 -5.55 13.70
C ARG A 65 33.00 -4.02 13.87
N LEU A 66 33.29 -3.55 15.08
CA LEU A 66 33.43 -2.12 15.41
C LEU A 66 34.78 -1.56 14.92
N ASN A 67 35.08 -1.77 13.65
CA ASN A 67 36.32 -1.34 13.00
C ASN A 67 36.18 0.09 12.49
N ARG A 68 37.15 0.95 12.78
CA ARG A 68 37.12 2.36 12.34
C ARG A 68 37.16 2.45 10.81
N ILE A 69 36.51 3.47 10.28
CA ILE A 69 36.49 3.79 8.84
C ILE A 69 37.08 5.18 8.62
N SER A 70 37.66 5.41 7.44
CA SER A 70 38.15 6.74 7.07
C SER A 70 36.99 7.65 6.65
N LEU A 71 37.19 8.97 6.73
CA LEU A 71 36.16 9.95 6.37
C LEU A 71 35.65 9.81 4.91
N PRO A 72 36.51 9.58 3.87
CA PRO A 72 36.00 9.37 2.52
C PRO A 72 35.06 8.16 2.41
N VAL A 73 35.37 7.08 3.13
CA VAL A 73 34.55 5.86 3.16
C VAL A 73 33.23 6.13 3.87
N ALA A 74 33.25 6.91 4.95
CA ALA A 74 32.05 7.33 5.66
C ALA A 74 31.11 8.15 4.76
N VAL A 75 31.65 9.16 4.07
CA VAL A 75 30.87 10.03 3.15
C VAL A 75 30.28 9.21 2.00
N ILE A 76 31.08 8.35 1.36
CA ILE A 76 30.58 7.51 0.27
C ILE A 76 29.56 6.51 0.77
N SER A 77 29.73 5.94 1.96
CA SER A 77 28.75 5.02 2.56
C SER A 77 27.40 5.73 2.76
N LEU A 78 27.42 6.95 3.31
CA LEU A 78 26.22 7.76 3.49
C LEU A 78 25.50 8.05 2.16
N LEU A 79 26.24 8.55 1.16
CA LEU A 79 25.68 8.88 -0.15
C LEU A 79 25.17 7.64 -0.88
N LEU A 80 25.89 6.52 -0.78
CA LEU A 80 25.47 5.25 -1.35
C LEU A 80 24.09 4.85 -0.82
N GLY A 81 23.83 5.07 0.47
CA GLY A 81 22.51 4.93 1.06
C GLY A 81 21.45 5.81 0.38
N VAL A 82 21.65 7.13 0.40
CA VAL A 82 20.70 8.10 -0.16
C VAL A 82 20.29 7.77 -1.61
N PHE A 83 21.26 7.50 -2.48
CA PHE A 83 20.97 7.23 -3.90
C PHE A 83 20.40 5.82 -4.14
N THR A 84 20.74 4.84 -3.30
CA THR A 84 20.11 3.51 -3.37
C THR A 84 18.64 3.60 -2.98
N TYR A 85 18.29 4.44 -2.01
CA TYR A 85 16.89 4.66 -1.62
C TYR A 85 16.06 5.20 -2.80
N LEU A 86 16.58 6.18 -3.57
CA LEU A 86 15.86 6.70 -4.74
C LEU A 86 15.52 5.59 -5.76
N PHE A 87 16.44 4.68 -5.99
CA PHE A 87 16.19 3.54 -6.86
C PHE A 87 15.23 2.51 -6.24
N SER A 88 15.33 2.25 -4.93
CA SER A 88 14.39 1.38 -4.20
C SER A 88 12.96 1.89 -4.31
N VAL A 89 12.76 3.19 -4.18
CA VAL A 89 11.45 3.85 -4.34
C VAL A 89 10.88 3.63 -5.74
N LEU A 90 11.69 3.72 -6.79
CA LEU A 90 11.23 3.42 -8.15
C LEU A 90 10.68 2.00 -8.25
N ILE A 91 11.39 1.03 -7.68
CA ILE A 91 10.93 -0.37 -7.66
C ILE A 91 9.62 -0.48 -6.89
N GLU A 92 9.51 0.16 -5.72
CA GLU A 92 8.27 0.14 -4.93
C GLU A 92 7.09 0.77 -5.67
N LEU A 93 7.28 1.88 -6.38
CA LEU A 93 6.24 2.50 -7.20
C LEU A 93 5.79 1.59 -8.34
N VAL A 94 6.75 0.97 -9.04
CA VAL A 94 6.43 -0.02 -10.09
C VAL A 94 5.66 -1.19 -9.51
N MET A 95 6.07 -1.72 -8.36
CA MET A 95 5.38 -2.83 -7.71
C MET A 95 3.98 -2.42 -7.21
N ALA A 96 3.81 -1.23 -6.67
CA ALA A 96 2.52 -0.71 -6.25
C ALA A 96 1.56 -0.57 -7.44
N ASN A 97 2.04 -0.05 -8.57
CA ASN A 97 1.24 0.05 -9.80
C ASN A 97 0.91 -1.33 -10.40
N LEU A 98 1.83 -2.29 -10.36
CA LEU A 98 1.62 -3.64 -10.88
C LEU A 98 0.66 -4.48 -10.02
N THR A 99 0.71 -4.30 -8.70
CA THR A 99 -0.05 -5.14 -7.76
C THR A 99 -1.30 -4.46 -7.21
N GLY A 100 -1.43 -3.14 -7.35
CA GLY A 100 -2.45 -2.35 -6.67
C GLY A 100 -2.29 -2.28 -5.15
N LEU A 101 -1.16 -2.77 -4.61
CA LEU A 101 -0.91 -2.86 -3.18
C LEU A 101 0.28 -1.97 -2.78
N PRO A 102 0.13 -1.11 -1.76
CA PRO A 102 1.22 -0.29 -1.28
C PRO A 102 2.25 -1.17 -0.55
N SER A 103 3.49 -0.66 -0.45
CA SER A 103 4.54 -1.38 0.25
C SER A 103 4.34 -1.37 1.77
N VAL A 104 3.74 -0.31 2.32
CA VAL A 104 3.25 -0.17 3.69
C VAL A 104 1.84 0.40 3.62
N ASP A 105 0.91 -0.16 4.39
CA ASP A 105 -0.45 0.36 4.56
C ASP A 105 -0.63 0.84 6.00
N LEU A 106 -0.31 2.11 6.26
CA LEU A 106 -0.49 2.76 7.56
C LEU A 106 -1.39 3.98 7.34
N GLY A 107 -2.50 4.05 8.08
CA GLY A 107 -3.39 5.21 8.07
C GLY A 107 -2.69 6.48 8.55
N LYS A 108 -3.14 7.66 8.11
CA LYS A 108 -2.59 8.96 8.53
C LYS A 108 -2.66 9.14 10.05
N SER A 109 -3.69 8.63 10.70
CA SER A 109 -3.82 8.64 12.16
C SER A 109 -2.66 7.96 12.91
N ALA A 110 -2.01 6.95 12.30
CA ALA A 110 -0.83 6.30 12.86
C ALA A 110 0.47 7.08 12.61
N MET A 111 0.48 7.98 11.62
CA MET A 111 1.65 8.77 11.25
C MET A 111 1.88 9.91 12.26
N PRO A 112 3.14 10.37 12.44
CA PRO A 112 3.43 11.45 13.36
C PRO A 112 2.70 12.75 12.96
N GLN A 113 2.12 13.45 13.95
CA GLN A 113 1.27 14.66 13.74
C GLN A 113 1.83 15.93 14.40
N SER A 114 2.97 15.84 15.10
CA SER A 114 3.58 16.99 15.79
C SER A 114 5.10 16.99 15.66
N THR A 115 5.74 18.14 15.88
CA THR A 115 7.20 18.29 15.79
C THR A 115 7.95 17.29 16.67
N LEU A 116 7.48 17.03 17.89
CA LEU A 116 8.08 16.04 18.77
C LEU A 116 7.93 14.62 18.19
N GLN A 117 6.75 14.29 17.66
CA GLN A 117 6.53 12.98 17.04
C GLN A 117 7.37 12.81 15.76
N TYR A 118 7.55 13.85 14.95
CA TYR A 118 8.47 13.85 13.80
C TYR A 118 9.91 13.58 14.23
N LEU A 119 10.38 14.25 15.29
CA LEU A 119 11.71 14.01 15.83
C LEU A 119 11.88 12.57 16.32
N LEU A 120 10.92 12.06 17.10
CA LEU A 120 10.96 10.69 17.59
C LEU A 120 10.88 9.66 16.46
N TYR A 121 10.05 9.91 15.44
CA TYR A 121 9.96 9.09 14.24
C TYR A 121 11.29 9.06 13.48
N PHE A 122 11.93 10.21 13.29
CA PHE A 122 13.26 10.28 12.67
C PHE A 122 14.31 9.53 13.51
N VAL A 123 14.33 9.70 14.83
CA VAL A 123 15.24 8.97 15.72
C VAL A 123 15.00 7.47 15.66
N ALA A 124 13.75 7.02 15.57
CA ALA A 124 13.41 5.61 15.43
C ALA A 124 13.93 5.04 14.11
N ILE A 125 13.50 5.62 12.99
CA ILE A 125 13.71 5.08 11.65
C ILE A 125 15.11 5.37 11.13
N ALA A 126 15.60 6.60 11.27
CA ALA A 126 16.87 7.03 10.69
C ALA A 126 18.09 6.67 11.56
N ILE A 127 17.93 6.52 12.87
CA ILE A 127 19.07 6.33 13.79
C ILE A 127 19.00 4.98 14.49
N SER A 128 17.91 4.70 15.20
CA SER A 128 17.80 3.52 16.05
C SER A 128 17.85 2.23 15.22
N ALA A 129 17.04 2.14 14.17
CA ALA A 129 17.01 0.99 13.25
C ALA A 129 18.37 0.77 12.55
N PRO A 130 18.97 1.76 11.87
CA PRO A 130 20.30 1.62 11.27
C PRO A 130 21.40 1.21 12.23
N ILE A 131 21.35 1.60 13.51
CA ILE A 131 22.33 1.13 14.48
C ILE A 131 22.01 -0.31 14.89
N CYS A 132 20.79 -0.58 15.35
CA CYS A 132 20.44 -1.83 16.01
C CYS A 132 20.40 -3.01 15.03
N GLU A 133 19.79 -2.82 13.87
CA GLU A 133 19.71 -3.86 12.84
C GLU A 133 21.10 -4.21 12.29
N GLU A 134 21.97 -3.22 12.08
CA GLU A 134 23.31 -3.46 11.55
C GLU A 134 24.21 -4.22 12.55
N LEU A 135 24.03 -3.96 13.85
CA LEU A 135 24.68 -4.76 14.90
C LEU A 135 24.23 -6.23 14.87
N LEU A 136 22.94 -6.49 14.69
CA LEU A 136 22.40 -7.85 14.59
C LEU A 136 22.85 -8.54 13.29
N PHE A 137 22.49 -7.97 12.15
CA PHE A 137 22.61 -8.64 10.86
C PHE A 137 24.04 -8.63 10.31
N ARG A 138 24.72 -7.48 10.35
CA ARG A 138 26.06 -7.34 9.73
C ARG A 138 27.19 -7.60 10.71
N GLY A 139 26.97 -7.24 11.98
CA GLY A 139 27.80 -7.62 13.11
C GLY A 139 27.66 -9.10 13.44
N ALA A 140 26.67 -9.46 14.26
CA ALA A 140 26.60 -10.79 14.88
C ALA A 140 26.33 -11.95 13.89
N ILE A 141 25.39 -11.78 12.95
CA ILE A 141 24.97 -12.85 12.04
C ILE A 141 25.95 -13.01 10.87
N GLN A 142 26.14 -11.98 10.06
CA GLN A 142 26.98 -12.08 8.86
C GLN A 142 28.43 -12.43 9.18
N SER A 143 29.01 -11.93 10.28
CA SER A 143 30.36 -12.32 10.71
C SER A 143 30.48 -13.82 11.01
N SER A 144 29.41 -14.45 11.52
CA SER A 144 29.36 -15.88 11.79
C SER A 144 29.45 -16.69 10.49
N TYR A 145 28.70 -16.27 9.48
CA TYR A 145 28.70 -16.89 8.15
C TYR A 145 30.01 -16.66 7.41
N GLU A 146 30.56 -15.44 7.43
CA GLU A 146 31.82 -15.10 6.75
C GLU A 146 33.02 -15.93 7.26
N GLN A 147 33.01 -16.36 8.52
CA GLN A 147 34.09 -17.16 9.09
C GLN A 147 34.00 -18.66 8.75
N ARG A 148 32.88 -19.13 8.19
CA ARG A 148 32.57 -20.58 8.07
C ARG A 148 32.04 -21.01 6.71
N LYS A 149 31.68 -20.06 5.85
CA LYS A 149 31.02 -20.29 4.57
C LYS A 149 31.65 -19.42 3.48
N SER A 150 31.31 -19.72 2.22
CA SER A 150 31.76 -18.91 1.09
C SER A 150 31.25 -17.47 1.23
N THR A 151 32.00 -16.53 0.67
CA THR A 151 31.62 -15.11 0.62
C THR A 151 30.19 -14.92 0.09
N LEU A 152 29.84 -15.62 -0.99
CA LEU A 152 28.50 -15.52 -1.57
C LEU A 152 27.44 -15.93 -0.56
N PHE A 153 27.59 -17.08 0.09
CA PHE A 153 26.63 -17.57 1.07
C PHE A 153 26.54 -16.65 2.30
N ALA A 154 27.68 -16.07 2.71
CA ALA A 154 27.75 -15.14 3.83
C ALA A 154 27.15 -13.75 3.54
N ILE A 155 26.97 -13.38 2.26
CA ILE A 155 26.23 -12.17 1.88
C ILE A 155 24.76 -12.52 1.68
N VAL A 156 24.47 -13.59 0.93
CA VAL A 156 23.11 -13.92 0.50
C VAL A 156 22.22 -14.30 1.68
N VAL A 157 22.65 -15.19 2.56
CA VAL A 157 21.77 -15.66 3.64
C VAL A 157 21.42 -14.54 4.62
N PRO A 158 22.36 -13.74 5.15
CA PRO A 158 22.00 -12.62 6.02
C PRO A 158 21.19 -11.52 5.33
N ALA A 159 21.40 -11.27 4.02
CA ALA A 159 20.57 -10.33 3.27
C ALA A 159 19.12 -10.81 3.15
N LEU A 160 18.89 -12.09 2.87
CA LEU A 160 17.55 -12.68 2.85
C LEU A 160 16.91 -12.67 4.25
N MET A 161 17.68 -13.01 5.29
CA MET A 161 17.22 -12.93 6.68
C MET A 161 16.75 -11.53 7.03
N PHE A 162 17.50 -10.49 6.64
CA PHE A 162 17.16 -9.08 6.82
C PHE A 162 15.87 -8.72 6.06
N ALA A 163 15.78 -9.05 4.76
CA ALA A 163 14.62 -8.70 3.96
C ALA A 163 13.32 -9.37 4.48
N PHE A 164 13.38 -10.64 4.85
CA PHE A 164 12.23 -11.36 5.41
C PHE A 164 11.89 -10.95 6.84
N TYR A 165 12.81 -10.30 7.57
CA TYR A 165 12.53 -9.76 8.90
C TYR A 165 11.46 -8.65 8.90
N HIS A 166 11.15 -8.09 7.73
CA HIS A 166 10.22 -6.97 7.58
C HIS A 166 8.76 -7.39 7.32
N PHE A 167 8.48 -8.67 7.02
CA PHE A 167 7.11 -9.19 6.77
C PHE A 167 6.27 -8.44 5.72
N ARG A 168 6.92 -7.76 4.78
CA ARG A 168 6.24 -6.94 3.75
C ARG A 168 6.45 -7.51 2.36
N LEU A 169 5.48 -8.30 1.87
CA LEU A 169 5.59 -8.98 0.57
C LEU A 169 5.71 -7.99 -0.61
N SER A 170 4.82 -6.99 -0.67
CA SER A 170 4.83 -5.96 -1.72
C SER A 170 6.10 -5.11 -1.72
N GLY A 171 6.72 -4.91 -0.56
CA GLY A 171 7.98 -4.18 -0.40
C GLY A 171 9.26 -5.00 -0.65
N LEU A 172 9.19 -6.33 -0.69
CA LEU A 172 10.37 -7.18 -0.86
C LEU A 172 11.22 -6.86 -2.10
N PRO A 173 10.65 -6.60 -3.30
CA PRO A 173 11.44 -6.33 -4.48
C PRO A 173 12.32 -5.07 -4.35
N GLY A 174 11.84 -4.04 -3.65
CA GLY A 174 12.63 -2.83 -3.33
C GLY A 174 13.68 -3.12 -2.26
N LEU A 175 13.34 -3.90 -1.24
CA LEU A 175 14.21 -4.18 -0.09
C LEU A 175 15.38 -5.13 -0.40
N LEU A 176 15.22 -6.07 -1.34
CA LEU A 176 16.26 -7.06 -1.65
C LEU A 176 17.57 -6.44 -2.16
N PRO A 177 17.57 -5.55 -3.18
CA PRO A 177 18.78 -4.85 -3.64
C PRO A 177 19.51 -4.12 -2.50
N VAL A 178 18.75 -3.49 -1.60
CA VAL A 178 19.27 -2.81 -0.41
C VAL A 178 19.98 -3.78 0.52
N ALA A 179 19.32 -4.89 0.86
CA ALA A 179 19.86 -5.89 1.77
C ALA A 179 21.17 -6.50 1.25
N PHE A 180 21.24 -6.80 -0.05
CA PHE A 180 22.44 -7.30 -0.71
C PHE A 180 23.56 -6.26 -0.76
N LEU A 181 23.24 -4.99 -1.08
CA LEU A 181 24.23 -3.91 -1.11
C LEU A 181 24.88 -3.71 0.26
N ILE A 182 24.08 -3.60 1.32
CA ILE A 182 24.57 -3.46 2.70
C ILE A 182 25.39 -4.69 3.10
N GLY A 183 24.94 -5.90 2.74
CA GLY A 183 25.70 -7.14 2.95
C GLY A 183 27.07 -7.13 2.25
N TYR A 184 27.13 -6.64 1.01
CA TYR A 184 28.38 -6.47 0.27
C TYR A 184 29.31 -5.42 0.91
N VAL A 185 28.75 -4.28 1.30
CA VAL A 185 29.50 -3.20 2.00
C VAL A 185 30.08 -3.73 3.31
N ALA A 186 29.29 -4.46 4.11
CA ALA A 186 29.75 -5.12 5.33
C ALA A 186 30.92 -6.07 5.05
N TRP A 187 30.78 -6.95 4.05
CA TRP A 187 31.83 -7.89 3.68
C TRP A 187 33.12 -7.16 3.30
N ARG A 188 33.02 -6.12 2.47
CA ARG A 188 34.16 -5.40 1.92
C ARG A 188 34.87 -4.53 2.96
N SER A 189 34.15 -3.71 3.74
CA SER A 189 34.74 -2.78 4.72
C SER A 189 35.15 -3.45 6.03
N ARG A 190 34.60 -4.65 6.30
CA ARG A 190 34.70 -5.33 7.60
C ARG A 190 34.26 -4.45 8.77
N SER A 191 33.37 -3.48 8.55
CA SER A 191 32.92 -2.53 9.57
C SER A 191 31.42 -2.31 9.52
N VAL A 192 30.76 -2.42 10.68
CA VAL A 192 29.35 -2.02 10.82
C VAL A 192 29.16 -0.50 10.73
N PHE A 193 30.18 0.32 10.97
CA PHE A 193 30.02 1.77 10.81
C PHE A 193 29.78 2.17 9.36
N SER A 194 30.40 1.47 8.39
CA SER A 194 30.07 1.68 6.97
C SER A 194 28.61 1.36 6.69
N THR A 195 28.12 0.22 7.19
CA THR A 195 26.75 -0.20 6.90
C THR A 195 25.70 0.60 7.66
N MET A 196 25.98 1.01 8.90
CA MET A 196 25.17 1.98 9.66
C MET A 196 25.01 3.29 8.89
N LEU A 197 26.06 3.77 8.22
CA LEU A 197 25.97 5.00 7.42
C LEU A 197 25.20 4.80 6.11
N VAL A 198 25.36 3.67 5.42
CA VAL A 198 24.52 3.33 4.26
C VAL A 198 23.05 3.29 4.69
N HIS A 199 22.74 2.54 5.74
CA HIS A 199 21.39 2.36 6.24
C HIS A 199 20.81 3.68 6.79
N PHE A 200 21.59 4.48 7.52
CA PHE A 200 21.21 5.84 7.94
C PHE A 200 20.93 6.75 6.72
N GLY A 201 21.74 6.68 5.66
CA GLY A 201 21.51 7.48 4.46
C GLY A 201 20.16 7.14 3.80
N MET A 202 19.79 5.86 3.80
CA MET A 202 18.51 5.38 3.26
C MET A 202 17.35 5.81 4.13
N ASN A 203 17.36 5.37 5.39
CA ASN A 203 16.25 5.61 6.31
C ASN A 203 16.13 7.08 6.71
N GLY A 204 17.24 7.78 6.84
CA GLY A 204 17.27 9.22 7.09
C GLY A 204 16.67 10.02 5.95
N PHE A 205 16.99 9.67 4.70
CA PHE A 205 16.36 10.31 3.56
C PHE A 205 14.87 9.95 3.47
N ALA A 206 14.50 8.67 3.65
CA ALA A 206 13.12 8.21 3.69
C ALA A 206 12.28 8.94 4.76
N ALA A 207 12.78 9.01 5.99
CA ALA A 207 12.12 9.67 7.10
C ALA A 207 12.00 11.19 6.84
N THR A 208 13.02 11.82 6.27
CA THR A 208 12.96 13.25 5.90
C THR A 208 11.88 13.51 4.86
N ILE A 209 11.83 12.70 3.78
CA ILE A 209 10.81 12.83 2.74
C ILE A 209 9.40 12.64 3.32
N THR A 210 9.23 11.67 4.22
CA THR A 210 7.96 11.42 4.92
C THR A 210 7.55 12.63 5.75
N ILE A 211 8.45 13.17 6.58
CA ILE A 211 8.17 14.34 7.44
C ILE A 211 7.84 15.58 6.60
N LEU A 212 8.55 15.80 5.49
CA LEU A 212 8.26 16.90 4.57
C LEU A 212 6.85 16.77 3.96
N ALA A 213 6.44 15.55 3.60
CA ALA A 213 5.11 15.29 3.03
C ALA A 213 4.02 15.58 4.07
N LEU A 214 4.19 15.08 5.30
CA LEU A 214 3.28 15.32 6.42
C LEU A 214 3.23 16.80 6.85
N SER A 215 4.30 17.55 6.61
CA SER A 215 4.37 19.00 6.85
C SER A 215 3.77 19.85 5.72
N GLY A 216 3.16 19.23 4.69
CA GLY A 216 2.50 19.92 3.58
C GLY A 216 3.44 20.39 2.46
N SER A 217 4.70 19.94 2.45
CA SER A 217 5.63 20.24 1.36
C SER A 217 5.23 19.51 0.07
N LYS A 218 5.28 20.22 -1.06
CA LYS A 218 5.07 19.60 -2.39
C LYS A 218 6.30 18.85 -2.91
N PHE A 219 7.48 19.06 -2.31
CA PHE A 219 8.73 18.47 -2.79
C PHE A 219 8.71 16.93 -2.88
N PRO A 220 8.20 16.18 -1.87
CA PRO A 220 8.05 14.74 -1.99
C PRO A 220 7.24 14.31 -3.21
N ALA A 221 6.07 14.91 -3.45
CA ALA A 221 5.23 14.58 -4.61
C ALA A 221 5.95 14.87 -5.94
N THR A 222 6.68 15.99 -6.03
CA THR A 222 7.51 16.33 -7.19
C THR A 222 8.65 15.31 -7.40
N LEU A 223 9.28 14.83 -6.32
CA LEU A 223 10.34 13.83 -6.39
C LEU A 223 9.80 12.47 -6.84
N MET A 224 8.68 12.03 -6.26
CA MET A 224 8.07 10.71 -6.51
C MET A 224 7.48 10.60 -7.92
N SER A 225 6.97 11.70 -8.48
CA SER A 225 6.44 11.74 -9.85
C SER A 225 7.54 11.80 -10.93
N ASN A 226 8.81 11.99 -10.56
CA ASN A 226 9.92 12.10 -11.52
C ASN A 226 10.74 10.81 -11.60
N TYR A 227 10.29 9.88 -12.45
CA TYR A 227 10.96 8.59 -12.65
C TYR A 227 12.42 8.70 -13.15
N TRP A 228 12.80 9.79 -13.82
CA TRP A 228 14.19 10.01 -14.24
C TRP A 228 15.12 10.29 -13.06
N ILE A 229 14.67 11.06 -12.08
CA ILE A 229 15.45 11.31 -10.85
C ILE A 229 15.59 10.01 -10.05
N LEU A 230 14.49 9.26 -9.88
CA LEU A 230 14.49 8.00 -9.15
C LEU A 230 15.39 6.95 -9.85
N GLY A 231 15.25 6.81 -11.18
CA GLY A 231 16.07 5.91 -12.00
C GLY A 231 17.54 6.34 -12.06
N GLY A 232 17.82 7.64 -12.11
CA GLY A 232 19.17 8.20 -12.02
C GLY A 232 19.89 7.82 -10.72
N GLY A 233 19.14 7.57 -9.64
CA GLY A 233 19.66 7.01 -8.39
C GLY A 233 20.46 5.73 -8.58
N LEU A 234 20.06 4.85 -9.51
CA LEU A 234 20.81 3.63 -9.82
C LEU A 234 22.19 3.96 -10.42
N ALA A 235 22.25 4.86 -11.40
CA ALA A 235 23.50 5.24 -12.05
C ALA A 235 24.50 5.82 -11.03
N VAL A 236 24.02 6.72 -10.16
CA VAL A 236 24.85 7.29 -9.09
C VAL A 236 25.28 6.22 -8.08
N THR A 237 24.38 5.31 -7.70
CA THR A 237 24.69 4.18 -6.81
C THR A 237 25.80 3.31 -7.37
N LEU A 238 25.76 2.98 -8.67
CA LEU A 238 26.80 2.18 -9.33
C LEU A 238 28.16 2.91 -9.36
N VAL A 239 28.16 4.22 -9.62
CA VAL A 239 29.38 5.04 -9.57
C VAL A 239 29.95 5.09 -8.16
N LEU A 240 29.13 5.36 -7.15
CA LEU A 240 29.55 5.38 -5.75
C LEU A 240 30.04 4.02 -5.28
N LEU A 241 29.38 2.93 -5.68
CA LEU A 241 29.81 1.57 -5.38
C LEU A 241 31.16 1.27 -6.03
N PHE A 242 31.38 1.69 -7.28
CA PHE A 242 32.68 1.56 -7.93
C PHE A 242 33.78 2.32 -7.16
N ILE A 243 33.53 3.57 -6.76
CA ILE A 243 34.48 4.35 -5.96
C ILE A 243 34.73 3.68 -4.60
N PHE A 244 33.68 3.19 -3.93
CA PHE A 244 33.79 2.46 -2.68
C PHE A 244 34.68 1.22 -2.83
N ILE A 245 34.52 0.44 -3.89
CA ILE A 245 35.34 -0.74 -4.20
C ILE A 245 36.80 -0.37 -4.43
N ARG A 246 37.08 0.80 -5.00
CA ARG A 246 38.44 1.33 -5.19
C ARG A 246 39.08 1.76 -3.87
N LEU A 247 38.32 2.37 -2.96
CA LEU A 247 38.81 2.83 -1.67
C LEU A 247 38.95 1.73 -0.62
N GLN A 248 38.11 0.70 -0.71
CA GLN A 248 38.12 -0.45 0.18
C GLN A 248 38.66 -1.65 -0.59
N PRO A 249 39.94 -2.05 -0.43
CA PRO A 249 40.48 -3.22 -1.11
C PRO A 249 39.76 -4.51 -0.66
N LYS A 250 39.94 -5.58 -1.44
CA LYS A 250 39.31 -6.86 -1.12
C LYS A 250 39.87 -7.35 0.23
N PRO A 251 39.01 -7.75 1.20
CA PRO A 251 39.51 -8.29 2.44
C PRO A 251 40.28 -9.58 2.18
N GLU A 252 41.40 -9.76 2.88
CA GLU A 252 42.16 -11.00 2.85
C GLU A 252 41.27 -12.18 3.29
N ALA A 253 41.44 -13.31 2.60
CA ALA A 253 40.74 -14.53 2.97
C ALA A 253 41.36 -15.05 4.28
N GLY A 254 40.60 -14.98 5.37
CA GLY A 254 41.00 -15.59 6.63
C GLY A 254 40.90 -17.12 6.54
N GLU A 255 41.65 -17.81 7.39
CA GLU A 255 41.51 -19.26 7.56
C GLU A 255 40.07 -19.60 7.99
N PRO A 256 39.39 -20.55 7.31
CA PRO A 256 38.06 -20.97 7.70
C PRO A 256 38.06 -21.50 9.13
N VAL A 257 37.11 -21.06 9.94
CA VAL A 257 36.90 -21.65 11.26
C VAL A 257 36.17 -22.96 11.08
N GLU A 258 36.85 -24.09 11.32
CA GLU A 258 36.19 -25.39 11.33
C GLU A 258 35.14 -25.46 12.44
N GLU A 259 33.92 -25.88 12.08
CA GLU A 259 32.89 -26.23 13.03
C GLU A 259 32.82 -27.74 13.18
N ALA A 260 32.55 -28.20 14.41
CA ALA A 260 32.26 -29.59 14.67
C ALA A 260 31.17 -30.10 13.69
N PRO A 261 31.33 -31.31 13.13
CA PRO A 261 30.35 -31.88 12.23
C PRO A 261 29.00 -31.99 12.95
N ALA A 262 28.00 -31.33 12.38
CA ALA A 262 26.62 -31.38 12.86
C ALA A 262 25.71 -31.43 11.64
N GLY A 263 24.64 -32.23 11.74
CA GLY A 263 23.65 -32.34 10.68
C GLY A 263 23.04 -30.98 10.30
N TRP A 264 22.66 -30.83 9.03
CA TRP A 264 22.12 -29.59 8.48
C TRP A 264 20.96 -29.03 9.32
N LEU A 265 20.01 -29.89 9.72
CA LEU A 265 18.85 -29.47 10.50
C LEU A 265 19.23 -28.84 11.85
N LYS A 266 20.26 -29.37 12.53
CA LYS A 266 20.75 -28.78 13.79
C LYS A 266 21.28 -27.36 13.58
N LYS A 267 21.84 -27.03 12.41
CA LYS A 267 22.38 -25.69 12.11
C LYS A 267 21.30 -24.72 11.63
N TYR A 268 20.26 -25.20 10.94
CA TYR A 268 19.35 -24.35 10.16
C TYR A 268 17.86 -24.45 10.54
N TRP A 269 17.45 -25.28 11.50
CA TRP A 269 16.02 -25.39 11.88
C TRP A 269 15.38 -24.03 12.24
N ALA A 270 16.14 -23.13 12.86
CA ALA A 270 15.63 -21.81 13.23
C ALA A 270 15.23 -20.97 12.00
N LEU A 271 15.92 -21.14 10.86
CA LEU A 271 15.54 -20.50 9.60
C LEU A 271 14.30 -21.15 8.99
N VAL A 272 14.11 -22.47 9.17
CA VAL A 272 12.91 -23.18 8.72
C VAL A 272 11.68 -22.67 9.49
N VAL A 273 11.79 -22.54 10.82
CA VAL A 273 10.73 -21.98 11.66
C VAL A 273 10.44 -20.52 11.26
N ALA A 274 11.47 -19.70 11.09
CA ALA A 274 11.31 -18.33 10.63
C ALA A 274 10.61 -18.24 9.25
N ALA A 275 10.96 -19.12 8.31
CA ALA A 275 10.31 -19.16 7.00
C ALA A 275 8.82 -19.53 7.10
N ILE A 276 8.46 -20.52 7.94
CA ILE A 276 7.07 -20.89 8.19
C ILE A 276 6.30 -19.70 8.81
N LEU A 277 6.90 -19.02 9.79
CA LEU A 277 6.30 -17.84 10.41
C LEU A 277 6.09 -16.71 9.40
N TYR A 278 7.09 -16.44 8.56
CA TYR A 278 7.00 -15.44 7.50
C TYR A 278 5.85 -15.73 6.55
N VAL A 279 5.77 -16.96 6.02
CA VAL A 279 4.70 -17.36 5.10
C VAL A 279 3.33 -17.25 5.78
N GLY A 280 3.20 -17.73 7.02
CA GLY A 280 1.96 -17.65 7.78
C GLY A 280 1.47 -16.21 7.97
N ILE A 281 2.37 -15.30 8.39
CA ILE A 281 2.04 -13.88 8.58
C ILE A 281 1.69 -13.21 7.25
N VAL A 282 2.49 -13.42 6.21
CA VAL A 282 2.26 -12.79 4.89
C VAL A 282 0.95 -13.26 4.26
N VAL A 283 0.64 -14.55 4.35
CA VAL A 283 -0.65 -15.07 3.86
C VAL A 283 -1.80 -14.47 4.67
N ALA A 284 -1.68 -14.42 6.00
CA ALA A 284 -2.70 -13.83 6.85
C ALA A 284 -2.93 -12.34 6.54
N THR A 285 -1.86 -11.54 6.38
CA THR A 285 -1.98 -10.11 6.07
C THR A 285 -2.54 -9.88 4.67
N LEU A 286 -2.12 -10.67 3.68
CA LEU A 286 -2.66 -10.58 2.32
C LEU A 286 -4.15 -10.94 2.28
N VAL A 287 -4.57 -12.01 2.97
CA VAL A 287 -5.98 -12.39 3.08
C VAL A 287 -6.77 -11.31 3.80
N ALA A 288 -6.25 -10.73 4.89
CA ALA A 288 -6.91 -9.66 5.62
C ALA A 288 -7.09 -8.40 4.77
N GLN A 289 -6.09 -8.04 3.97
CA GLN A 289 -6.16 -6.89 3.06
C GLN A 289 -7.13 -7.14 1.91
N LEU A 290 -7.03 -8.29 1.23
CA LEU A 290 -7.90 -8.62 0.08
C LEU A 290 -9.36 -8.90 0.48
N SER A 291 -9.61 -9.35 1.71
CA SER A 291 -10.97 -9.53 2.24
C SER A 291 -11.59 -8.22 2.77
N GLY A 292 -10.83 -7.13 2.81
CA GLY A 292 -11.25 -5.87 3.43
C GLY A 292 -11.38 -5.95 4.96
N ALA A 293 -10.78 -6.95 5.62
CA ALA A 293 -10.79 -7.06 7.08
C ALA A 293 -9.99 -5.93 7.75
N THR A 294 -9.02 -5.35 7.04
CA THR A 294 -8.24 -4.18 7.49
C THR A 294 -8.74 -2.86 6.90
N ALA A 295 -9.85 -2.89 6.17
CA ALA A 295 -10.36 -1.70 5.49
C ALA A 295 -10.96 -0.70 6.49
N VAL A 296 -10.79 0.58 6.21
CA VAL A 296 -11.34 1.68 7.01
C VAL A 296 -12.86 1.68 6.88
N THR A 297 -13.57 1.57 8.00
CA THR A 297 -15.04 1.50 8.02
C THR A 297 -15.70 2.88 8.10
N ASP A 298 -15.00 3.88 8.62
CA ASP A 298 -15.48 5.25 8.71
C ASP A 298 -14.99 6.05 7.51
N LEU A 299 -15.84 6.14 6.48
CA LEU A 299 -15.59 7.04 5.36
C LEU A 299 -15.83 8.48 5.81
N THR A 300 -14.85 9.33 5.52
CA THR A 300 -14.95 10.77 5.68
C THR A 300 -14.84 11.41 4.30
N PHE A 301 -15.64 12.43 4.06
CA PHE A 301 -15.70 13.10 2.76
C PHE A 301 -15.20 14.54 2.92
N ASP A 302 -14.43 15.00 1.94
CA ASP A 302 -14.03 16.40 1.87
C ASP A 302 -15.21 17.26 1.40
N PRO A 303 -15.40 18.45 1.98
CA PRO A 303 -16.53 19.31 1.63
C PRO A 303 -16.50 19.70 0.16
N VAL A 304 -17.67 19.74 -0.48
CA VAL A 304 -17.80 20.16 -1.88
C VAL A 304 -17.40 21.62 -2.04
N LYS A 305 -16.49 21.88 -2.96
CA LYS A 305 -16.08 23.24 -3.36
C LYS A 305 -16.66 23.60 -4.73
N LEU A 306 -17.94 23.31 -4.94
CA LEU A 306 -18.62 23.55 -6.21
C LEU A 306 -19.23 24.95 -6.19
N ALA A 307 -18.64 25.87 -6.95
CA ALA A 307 -19.12 27.25 -7.05
C ALA A 307 -20.27 27.41 -8.05
N GLU A 308 -20.27 26.60 -9.11
CA GLU A 308 -21.24 26.65 -10.21
C GLU A 308 -21.67 25.22 -10.60
N PRO A 309 -22.88 25.04 -11.16
CA PRO A 309 -23.31 23.74 -11.67
C PRO A 309 -22.35 23.17 -12.71
N VAL A 310 -22.12 21.86 -12.66
CA VAL A 310 -21.26 21.13 -13.60
C VAL A 310 -22.06 20.07 -14.32
N GLU A 311 -22.15 20.24 -15.64
CA GLU A 311 -22.76 19.26 -16.54
C GLU A 311 -21.70 18.28 -17.06
N SER A 312 -22.08 17.01 -17.14
CA SER A 312 -21.25 15.91 -17.59
C SER A 312 -22.05 15.05 -18.56
N ARG A 313 -21.60 14.99 -19.82
CA ARG A 313 -22.21 14.14 -20.83
C ARG A 313 -21.35 12.91 -21.08
N TYR A 314 -21.96 11.74 -21.06
CA TYR A 314 -21.31 10.45 -21.20
C TYR A 314 -21.87 9.70 -22.40
N GLN A 315 -21.00 9.02 -23.14
CA GLN A 315 -21.42 7.93 -24.02
C GLN A 315 -21.54 6.64 -23.21
N ALA A 316 -22.61 5.88 -23.41
CA ALA A 316 -22.81 4.56 -22.83
C ALA A 316 -22.34 3.49 -23.83
N VAL A 317 -21.49 2.58 -23.37
CA VAL A 317 -20.85 1.56 -24.19
C VAL A 317 -21.15 0.18 -23.61
N ASN A 318 -21.59 -0.75 -24.46
CA ASN A 318 -21.83 -2.13 -24.06
C ASN A 318 -20.52 -2.90 -23.84
N ARG A 319 -20.61 -4.16 -23.42
CA ARG A 319 -19.42 -5.00 -23.16
C ARG A 319 -18.60 -5.34 -24.41
N ALA A 320 -19.19 -5.29 -25.60
CA ALA A 320 -18.48 -5.49 -26.88
C ALA A 320 -17.73 -4.24 -27.36
N GLY A 321 -17.98 -3.08 -26.74
CA GLY A 321 -17.38 -1.81 -27.14
C GLY A 321 -18.27 -0.97 -28.08
N ASP A 322 -19.52 -1.38 -28.32
CA ASP A 322 -20.45 -0.60 -29.14
C ASP A 322 -21.08 0.51 -28.31
N VAL A 323 -21.21 1.70 -28.90
CA VAL A 323 -21.97 2.80 -28.31
C VAL A 323 -23.45 2.47 -28.43
N VAL A 324 -24.13 2.41 -27.29
CA VAL A 324 -25.54 2.01 -27.18
C VAL A 324 -26.41 3.07 -26.51
N GLY A 325 -25.89 4.26 -26.26
CA GLY A 325 -26.68 5.32 -25.64
C GLY A 325 -25.85 6.44 -25.07
N GLU A 326 -26.51 7.30 -24.30
CA GLU A 326 -25.90 8.44 -23.64
C GLU A 326 -26.50 8.69 -22.25
N MET A 327 -25.75 9.41 -21.42
CA MET A 327 -26.23 9.90 -20.13
C MET A 327 -25.73 11.33 -19.91
N ILE A 328 -26.62 12.21 -19.47
CA ILE A 328 -26.31 13.59 -19.10
C ILE A 328 -26.54 13.74 -17.61
N CYS A 329 -25.53 14.20 -16.88
CA CYS A 329 -25.59 14.44 -15.45
C CYS A 329 -25.29 15.90 -15.13
N LEU A 330 -26.05 16.48 -14.21
CA LEU A 330 -25.85 17.81 -13.67
C LEU A 330 -25.63 17.72 -12.16
N VAL A 331 -24.47 18.19 -11.70
CA VAL A 331 -24.19 18.39 -10.27
C VAL A 331 -24.37 19.87 -9.96
N SER A 332 -25.24 20.22 -9.01
CA SER A 332 -25.53 21.61 -8.66
C SER A 332 -25.47 21.85 -7.15
N PRO A 333 -24.86 22.97 -6.71
CA PRO A 333 -24.97 23.39 -5.31
C PRO A 333 -26.40 23.86 -5.02
N ALA A 334 -26.96 23.42 -3.90
CA ALA A 334 -28.33 23.73 -3.46
C ALA A 334 -28.32 24.15 -1.98
N GLY A 335 -27.95 25.40 -1.70
CA GLY A 335 -27.80 25.88 -0.33
C GLY A 335 -26.63 25.21 0.39
N GLU A 336 -26.92 24.48 1.46
CA GLU A 336 -25.93 23.67 2.20
C GLU A 336 -25.81 22.22 1.68
N THR A 337 -26.59 21.88 0.65
CA THR A 337 -26.61 20.55 0.03
C THR A 337 -26.03 20.57 -1.37
N VAL A 338 -25.71 19.39 -1.89
CA VAL A 338 -25.33 19.20 -3.29
C VAL A 338 -26.27 18.19 -3.93
N SER A 339 -26.78 18.54 -5.10
CA SER A 339 -27.73 17.72 -5.85
C SER A 339 -27.08 17.16 -7.11
N LEU A 340 -27.42 15.93 -7.44
CA LEU A 340 -27.11 15.25 -8.69
C LEU A 340 -28.42 14.94 -9.39
N THR A 341 -28.51 15.25 -10.68
CA THR A 341 -29.56 14.73 -11.57
C THR A 341 -28.90 14.12 -12.79
N CYS A 342 -29.26 12.89 -13.15
CA CYS A 342 -28.85 12.30 -14.42
C CYS A 342 -30.06 11.83 -15.21
N GLU A 343 -29.98 11.96 -16.53
CA GLU A 343 -30.94 11.40 -17.48
C GLU A 343 -30.18 10.56 -18.50
N SER A 344 -30.64 9.34 -18.77
CA SER A 344 -30.03 8.43 -19.74
C SER A 344 -31.05 7.88 -20.74
N GLU A 345 -30.56 7.58 -21.93
CA GLU A 345 -31.28 6.88 -22.98
C GLU A 345 -30.37 5.80 -23.56
N ILE A 346 -30.81 4.55 -23.44
CA ILE A 346 -30.06 3.34 -23.81
C ILE A 346 -30.87 2.54 -24.83
N GLU A 347 -30.23 2.19 -25.94
CA GLU A 347 -30.73 1.29 -26.97
C GLU A 347 -30.65 -0.18 -26.51
N ALA A 348 -31.58 -1.01 -26.98
CA ALA A 348 -31.57 -2.43 -26.68
C ALA A 348 -30.34 -3.13 -27.28
N PHE A 349 -29.71 -4.02 -26.52
CA PHE A 349 -28.60 -4.82 -27.01
C PHE A 349 -28.55 -6.20 -26.35
N GLU A 350 -27.96 -7.14 -27.06
CA GLU A 350 -27.55 -8.44 -26.53
C GLU A 350 -26.13 -8.72 -26.98
N VAL A 351 -25.24 -8.90 -26.01
CA VAL A 351 -23.83 -9.19 -26.25
C VAL A 351 -23.43 -10.43 -25.48
N LYS A 352 -22.71 -11.33 -26.15
CA LYS A 352 -22.11 -12.50 -25.54
C LYS A 352 -20.60 -12.46 -25.71
N ILE A 353 -19.87 -12.52 -24.60
CA ILE A 353 -18.40 -12.60 -24.56
C ILE A 353 -18.04 -13.80 -23.72
N ASP A 354 -17.28 -14.72 -24.33
CA ASP A 354 -16.94 -16.02 -23.74
C ASP A 354 -18.19 -16.78 -23.24
N ASN A 355 -18.30 -16.97 -21.91
CA ASN A 355 -19.39 -17.67 -21.25
C ASN A 355 -20.42 -16.74 -20.59
N SER A 356 -20.30 -15.43 -20.81
CA SER A 356 -21.16 -14.42 -20.19
C SER A 356 -22.02 -13.73 -21.24
N THR A 357 -23.27 -13.43 -20.88
CA THR A 357 -24.26 -12.76 -21.72
C THR A 357 -24.77 -11.53 -20.99
N TRP A 358 -24.83 -10.40 -21.69
CA TRP A 358 -25.36 -9.12 -21.23
C TRP A 358 -26.51 -8.73 -22.16
N ILE A 359 -27.70 -8.54 -21.58
CA ILE A 359 -28.91 -8.15 -22.31
C ILE A 359 -29.51 -6.92 -21.64
N ASP A 360 -29.80 -5.90 -22.44
CA ASP A 360 -30.61 -4.73 -22.06
C ASP A 360 -31.76 -4.59 -23.07
N GLU A 361 -32.98 -4.38 -22.58
CA GLU A 361 -34.17 -4.23 -23.44
C GLU A 361 -34.32 -2.81 -24.02
N GLY A 362 -33.35 -1.93 -23.71
CA GLY A 362 -33.42 -0.51 -24.02
C GLY A 362 -34.33 0.20 -23.03
N HIS A 363 -33.90 1.36 -22.56
CA HIS A 363 -34.61 2.10 -21.52
C HIS A 363 -34.24 3.57 -21.49
N THR A 364 -35.11 4.38 -20.90
CA THR A 364 -34.76 5.69 -20.37
C THR A 364 -34.69 5.62 -18.86
N ALA A 365 -33.73 6.32 -18.24
CA ALA A 365 -33.64 6.40 -16.79
C ALA A 365 -33.40 7.83 -16.31
N LYS A 366 -33.81 8.08 -15.06
CA LYS A 366 -33.57 9.31 -14.33
C LYS A 366 -33.05 8.98 -12.94
N LEU A 367 -31.91 9.56 -12.59
CA LEU A 367 -31.33 9.54 -11.25
C LEU A 367 -31.47 10.92 -10.62
N SER A 368 -31.79 10.96 -9.34
CA SER A 368 -31.73 12.16 -8.50
C SER A 368 -31.16 11.79 -7.15
N ALA A 369 -30.14 12.51 -6.68
CA ALA A 369 -29.55 12.31 -5.36
C ALA A 369 -29.22 13.67 -4.72
N THR A 370 -29.43 13.79 -3.42
CA THR A 370 -29.09 14.99 -2.64
C THR A 370 -28.25 14.58 -1.44
N TRP A 371 -27.11 15.25 -1.27
CA TRP A 371 -26.21 15.06 -0.14
C TRP A 371 -26.12 16.30 0.72
N ASN A 372 -26.01 16.11 2.03
CA ASN A 372 -25.77 17.20 2.97
C ASN A 372 -24.29 17.63 3.02
N SER A 373 -23.98 18.57 3.91
CA SER A 373 -22.63 19.10 4.11
C SER A 373 -21.60 18.08 4.63
N ALA A 374 -22.05 17.00 5.28
CA ALA A 374 -21.23 15.85 5.68
C ALA A 374 -21.16 14.77 4.58
N PHE A 375 -21.77 15.03 3.42
CA PHE A 375 -21.93 14.09 2.32
C PHE A 375 -22.78 12.87 2.62
N ASP A 376 -23.63 12.92 3.64
CA ASP A 376 -24.63 11.87 3.85
C ASP A 376 -25.79 12.03 2.86
N LEU A 377 -26.26 10.90 2.33
CA LEU A 377 -27.35 10.84 1.35
C LEU A 377 -28.67 11.16 2.05
N GLU A 378 -29.31 12.27 1.69
CA GLU A 378 -30.60 12.71 2.23
C GLU A 378 -31.76 12.26 1.37
N GLU A 379 -31.62 12.41 0.05
CA GLU A 379 -32.64 12.05 -0.92
C GLU A 379 -32.01 11.22 -2.04
N TYR A 380 -32.73 10.20 -2.50
CA TYR A 380 -32.34 9.39 -3.64
C TYR A 380 -33.58 8.87 -4.36
N ALA A 381 -33.60 9.06 -5.68
CA ALA A 381 -34.61 8.51 -6.56
C ALA A 381 -33.93 8.00 -7.84
N PHE A 382 -34.22 6.77 -8.23
CA PHE A 382 -33.88 6.23 -9.54
C PHE A 382 -35.16 5.72 -10.18
N GLU A 383 -35.45 6.17 -11.40
CA GLU A 383 -36.62 5.77 -12.17
C GLU A 383 -36.18 5.31 -13.55
N MET A 384 -36.68 4.17 -14.01
CA MET A 384 -36.35 3.59 -15.30
C MET A 384 -37.62 3.14 -16.01
N THR A 385 -37.74 3.47 -17.29
CA THR A 385 -38.80 2.99 -18.18
C THR A 385 -38.17 2.29 -19.36
N THR A 386 -38.41 0.98 -19.46
CA THR A 386 -37.97 0.17 -20.60
C THR A 386 -38.76 0.52 -21.87
N MET A 387 -38.21 0.23 -23.04
CA MET A 387 -38.89 0.49 -24.33
C MET A 387 -40.21 -0.27 -24.48
N ASN A 388 -40.39 -1.38 -23.76
CA ASN A 388 -41.65 -2.14 -23.73
C ASN A 388 -42.69 -1.58 -22.75
N GLY A 389 -42.38 -0.48 -22.04
CA GLY A 389 -43.26 0.22 -21.12
C GLY A 389 -43.24 -0.27 -19.68
N SER A 390 -42.36 -1.23 -19.33
CA SER A 390 -42.19 -1.65 -17.94
C SER A 390 -41.45 -0.57 -17.14
N MET A 391 -42.01 -0.21 -15.99
CA MET A 391 -41.44 0.80 -15.09
C MET A 391 -40.77 0.16 -13.88
N PHE A 392 -39.64 0.72 -13.49
CA PHE A 392 -38.88 0.37 -12.29
C PHE A 392 -38.51 1.66 -11.56
N SER A 393 -38.66 1.70 -10.24
CA SER A 393 -38.15 2.82 -9.44
C SER A 393 -37.62 2.40 -8.09
N ASN A 394 -36.66 3.15 -7.58
CA ASN A 394 -36.10 3.05 -6.24
C ASN A 394 -36.12 4.45 -5.61
N LEU A 395 -36.78 4.60 -4.47
CA LEU A 395 -36.90 5.86 -3.76
C LEU A 395 -36.47 5.69 -2.30
N VAL A 396 -35.59 6.54 -1.82
CA VAL A 396 -35.32 6.66 -0.38
C VAL A 396 -36.38 7.57 0.23
N LYS A 397 -37.17 7.03 1.15
CA LYS A 397 -38.25 7.74 1.84
C LYS A 397 -38.33 7.31 3.31
N ASP A 398 -38.27 8.27 4.22
CA ASP A 398 -38.37 8.05 5.67
C ASP A 398 -37.41 6.95 6.20
N GLY A 399 -36.17 6.90 5.68
CA GLY A 399 -35.16 5.90 6.05
C GLY A 399 -35.37 4.51 5.46
N ASN A 400 -36.28 4.35 4.49
CA ASN A 400 -36.51 3.10 3.76
C ASN A 400 -36.20 3.26 2.29
N LEU A 401 -35.76 2.18 1.65
CA LEU A 401 -35.73 2.04 0.20
C LEU A 401 -37.06 1.43 -0.25
N VAL A 402 -37.82 2.21 -1.01
CA VAL A 402 -39.05 1.81 -1.65
C VAL A 402 -38.75 1.48 -3.11
N THR A 403 -38.79 0.18 -3.45
CA THR A 403 -38.63 -0.31 -4.81
C THR A 403 -40.00 -0.59 -5.41
N THR A 404 -40.31 -0.01 -6.56
CA THR A 404 -41.54 -0.25 -7.32
C THR A 404 -41.20 -0.93 -8.64
N ILE A 405 -41.79 -2.09 -8.91
CA ILE A 405 -41.65 -2.79 -10.19
C ILE A 405 -43.04 -2.97 -10.79
N VAL A 406 -43.33 -2.23 -11.86
CA VAL A 406 -44.63 -2.15 -12.55
C VAL A 406 -45.76 -1.67 -11.64
N VAL A 407 -46.22 -2.49 -10.70
CA VAL A 407 -47.27 -2.18 -9.70
C VAL A 407 -46.94 -2.71 -8.30
N GLU A 408 -45.89 -3.51 -8.15
CA GLU A 408 -45.50 -4.08 -6.86
C GLU A 408 -44.53 -3.16 -6.13
N GLU A 409 -44.93 -2.70 -4.95
CA GLU A 409 -44.09 -1.89 -4.08
C GLU A 409 -43.50 -2.77 -2.96
N LYS A 410 -42.19 -2.63 -2.74
CA LYS A 410 -41.48 -3.26 -1.64
C LYS A 410 -40.68 -2.22 -0.89
N SER A 411 -40.86 -2.18 0.42
CA SER A 411 -40.11 -1.31 1.31
C SER A 411 -39.08 -2.10 2.12
N THR A 412 -37.85 -1.61 2.20
CA THR A 412 -36.76 -2.20 2.97
C THR A 412 -36.10 -1.11 3.83
N VAL A 413 -35.92 -1.38 5.13
CA VAL A 413 -35.24 -0.46 6.04
C VAL A 413 -33.77 -0.32 5.64
N LEU A 414 -33.31 0.92 5.51
CA LEU A 414 -31.92 1.22 5.17
C LEU A 414 -31.05 1.31 6.44
N PRO A 415 -29.77 0.93 6.34
CA PRO A 415 -28.81 1.24 7.39
C PRO A 415 -28.55 2.77 7.43
N GLU A 416 -27.96 3.24 8.53
CA GLU A 416 -27.65 4.66 8.73
C GLU A 416 -26.62 5.21 7.73
N LYS A 417 -25.60 4.42 7.39
CA LYS A 417 -24.57 4.76 6.40
C LYS A 417 -24.51 3.70 5.32
N PHE A 418 -24.70 4.10 4.08
CA PHE A 418 -24.59 3.23 2.92
C PHE A 418 -24.24 3.99 1.65
N LEU A 419 -23.88 3.23 0.63
CA LEU A 419 -23.85 3.63 -0.78
C LEU A 419 -24.91 2.84 -1.55
N THR A 420 -25.35 3.38 -2.68
CA THR A 420 -26.35 2.72 -3.53
C THR A 420 -26.04 2.90 -5.02
N GLU A 421 -26.88 2.30 -5.85
CA GLU A 421 -26.75 2.22 -7.30
C GLU A 421 -26.60 3.61 -7.96
N PHE A 422 -25.63 3.71 -8.88
CA PHE A 422 -25.15 4.92 -9.55
C PHE A 422 -24.55 6.00 -8.64
N GLU A 423 -25.28 6.44 -7.61
CA GLU A 423 -24.92 7.52 -6.68
C GLU A 423 -23.48 7.43 -6.13
N TRP A 424 -23.03 6.21 -5.81
CA TRP A 424 -21.70 6.00 -5.22
C TRP A 424 -20.56 6.55 -6.07
N ALA A 425 -20.69 6.49 -7.40
CA ALA A 425 -19.66 6.93 -8.33
C ALA A 425 -19.45 8.45 -8.27
N TRP A 426 -20.45 9.21 -7.81
CA TRP A 426 -20.30 10.63 -7.54
C TRP A 426 -19.88 10.89 -6.10
N ARG A 427 -20.46 10.21 -5.11
CA ARG A 427 -20.12 10.45 -3.70
C ARG A 427 -18.66 10.14 -3.37
N ILE A 428 -18.10 9.07 -3.94
CA ILE A 428 -16.71 8.66 -3.71
C ILE A 428 -15.69 9.62 -4.33
N SER A 429 -16.09 10.50 -5.25
CA SER A 429 -15.18 11.52 -5.81
C SER A 429 -14.67 12.50 -4.74
N ASN A 430 -15.41 12.64 -3.64
CA ASN A 430 -15.08 13.46 -2.49
C ASN A 430 -14.52 12.65 -1.30
N LEU A 431 -14.26 11.35 -1.46
CA LEU A 431 -13.74 10.52 -0.38
C LEU A 431 -12.37 11.05 0.07
N ASN A 432 -12.25 11.37 1.36
CA ASN A 432 -10.97 11.76 1.94
C ASN A 432 -10.10 10.51 2.07
N ASN A 433 -9.17 10.35 1.12
CA ASN A 433 -8.29 9.19 1.02
C ASN A 433 -7.14 9.18 2.07
N SER A 434 -7.33 9.86 3.19
CA SER A 434 -6.29 10.05 4.19
C SER A 434 -5.92 8.81 4.97
N GLU A 435 -6.87 7.91 5.19
CA GLU A 435 -6.71 6.81 6.14
C GLU A 435 -6.28 5.48 5.49
N GLY A 436 -6.15 5.42 4.15
CA GLY A 436 -5.67 4.23 3.45
C GLY A 436 -6.21 4.09 2.02
N LEU A 437 -5.98 2.92 1.42
CA LEU A 437 -6.46 2.57 0.06
C LEU A 437 -7.68 1.63 0.06
N PHE A 438 -8.03 1.04 1.20
CA PHE A 438 -9.15 0.12 1.34
C PHE A 438 -10.16 0.66 2.35
N TYR A 439 -11.40 0.77 1.92
CA TYR A 439 -12.53 1.18 2.75
C TYR A 439 -13.61 0.11 2.71
N LYS A 440 -14.44 0.04 3.74
CA LYS A 440 -15.53 -0.93 3.83
C LYS A 440 -16.79 -0.21 4.25
N MET A 441 -17.83 -0.33 3.44
CA MET A 441 -19.11 0.31 3.69
C MET A 441 -20.25 -0.60 3.25
N LEU A 442 -21.42 -0.46 3.89
CA LEU A 442 -22.63 -1.12 3.42
C LEU A 442 -23.01 -0.57 2.04
N TYR A 443 -23.24 -1.47 1.10
CA TYR A 443 -23.81 -1.16 -0.20
C TYR A 443 -25.18 -1.79 -0.30
N VAL A 444 -26.15 -0.99 -0.73
CA VAL A 444 -27.52 -1.41 -0.93
C VAL A 444 -27.72 -1.69 -2.41
N TYR A 445 -27.89 -2.96 -2.76
CA TYR A 445 -28.33 -3.38 -4.08
C TYR A 445 -29.85 -3.33 -4.09
N PRO A 446 -30.49 -2.41 -4.84
CA PRO A 446 -31.94 -2.26 -4.80
C PRO A 446 -32.67 -3.52 -5.27
N SER A 447 -32.13 -4.16 -6.31
CA SER A 447 -32.69 -5.35 -6.95
C SER A 447 -31.57 -6.32 -7.33
N ARG A 448 -31.46 -7.44 -6.61
CA ARG A 448 -30.53 -8.51 -6.93
C ARG A 448 -31.23 -9.86 -6.93
N TRP A 449 -30.97 -10.69 -7.94
CA TRP A 449 -31.53 -12.03 -8.03
C TRP A 449 -31.05 -12.91 -6.88
N ASP A 450 -32.01 -13.49 -6.14
CA ASP A 450 -31.76 -14.45 -5.08
C ASP A 450 -32.13 -15.87 -5.54
N ASN A 451 -31.15 -16.78 -5.52
CA ASN A 451 -31.34 -18.15 -6.00
C ASN A 451 -32.22 -19.00 -5.07
N GLU A 452 -32.31 -18.69 -3.78
CA GLU A 452 -33.16 -19.45 -2.84
C GLU A 452 -34.60 -18.97 -2.90
N ALA A 453 -34.80 -17.65 -2.95
CA ALA A 453 -36.10 -17.02 -3.01
C ALA A 453 -36.69 -16.97 -4.43
N GLN A 454 -35.89 -17.28 -5.46
CA GLN A 454 -36.27 -17.25 -6.88
C GLN A 454 -36.93 -15.92 -7.29
N LYS A 455 -36.43 -14.81 -6.75
CA LYS A 455 -36.93 -13.46 -7.00
C LYS A 455 -35.84 -12.42 -6.75
N ASN A 456 -36.06 -11.22 -7.27
CA ASN A 456 -35.22 -10.08 -6.94
C ASN A 456 -35.49 -9.60 -5.51
N VAL A 457 -34.42 -9.38 -4.76
CA VAL A 457 -34.45 -8.85 -3.39
C VAL A 457 -33.51 -7.67 -3.26
N THR A 458 -33.86 -6.73 -2.39
CA THR A 458 -32.93 -5.74 -1.89
C THR A 458 -31.89 -6.45 -1.04
N LEU A 459 -30.62 -6.37 -1.44
CA LEU A 459 -29.50 -6.96 -0.73
C LEU A 459 -28.66 -5.85 -0.12
N VAL A 460 -28.52 -5.88 1.20
CA VAL A 460 -27.57 -5.03 1.92
C VAL A 460 -26.38 -5.90 2.30
N LYS A 461 -25.18 -5.54 1.83
CA LYS A 461 -23.95 -6.24 2.22
C LYS A 461 -22.80 -5.26 2.34
N ASP A 462 -21.81 -5.65 3.12
CA ASP A 462 -20.52 -4.97 3.11
C ASP A 462 -19.87 -5.09 1.74
N GLU A 463 -19.46 -3.96 1.18
CA GLU A 463 -18.60 -3.89 0.02
C GLU A 463 -17.28 -3.24 0.36
N VAL A 464 -16.23 -3.71 -0.31
CA VAL A 464 -14.87 -3.16 -0.18
C VAL A 464 -14.66 -2.18 -1.31
N ILE A 465 -14.34 -0.95 -0.93
CA ILE A 465 -13.91 0.09 -1.84
C ILE A 465 -12.39 0.06 -1.89
N HIS A 466 -11.82 -0.08 -3.08
CA HIS A 466 -10.39 -0.06 -3.29
C HIS A 466 -10.01 1.10 -4.19
N ILE A 467 -9.21 2.02 -3.65
CA ILE A 467 -8.56 3.08 -4.42
C ILE A 467 -7.32 2.46 -5.07
N ALA A 468 -7.44 2.12 -6.34
CA ALA A 468 -6.36 1.58 -7.15
C ALA A 468 -5.41 2.70 -7.63
N GLY A 469 -4.22 2.31 -8.10
CA GLY A 469 -3.18 3.24 -8.53
C GLY A 469 -3.58 4.16 -9.69
N GLU A 470 -2.70 5.12 -10.00
CA GLU A 470 -2.91 6.07 -11.10
C GLU A 470 -2.80 5.39 -12.46
N GLU A 471 -3.69 5.75 -13.39
CA GLU A 471 -3.61 5.34 -14.78
C GLU A 471 -4.01 6.46 -15.74
N THR A 472 -3.42 6.45 -16.94
CA THR A 472 -3.76 7.38 -18.01
C THR A 472 -4.84 6.78 -18.89
N LEU A 473 -5.96 7.49 -19.05
CA LEU A 473 -7.06 7.10 -19.92
C LEU A 473 -7.18 8.04 -21.11
N THR A 474 -7.42 7.48 -22.28
CA THR A 474 -7.85 8.22 -23.48
C THR A 474 -9.36 8.02 -23.64
N LEU A 475 -10.12 9.10 -23.42
CA LEU A 475 -11.57 9.15 -23.49
C LEU A 475 -12.02 10.08 -24.63
N PRO A 476 -13.30 10.05 -25.05
CA PRO A 476 -13.81 10.99 -26.06
C PRO A 476 -13.58 12.46 -25.69
N ALA A 477 -13.67 12.80 -24.39
CA ALA A 477 -13.37 14.12 -23.87
C ALA A 477 -11.88 14.53 -23.98
N GLY A 478 -10.95 13.58 -24.02
CA GLY A 478 -9.51 13.84 -24.05
C GLY A 478 -8.68 12.80 -23.29
N GLU A 479 -7.40 13.11 -23.07
CA GLU A 479 -6.51 12.30 -22.26
C GLU A 479 -6.53 12.79 -20.79
N PHE A 480 -6.73 11.87 -19.86
CA PHE A 480 -6.83 12.15 -18.43
C PHE A 480 -5.84 11.29 -17.64
N LYS A 481 -5.16 11.90 -16.67
CA LYS A 481 -4.55 11.13 -15.57
C LYS A 481 -5.60 10.90 -14.51
N THR A 482 -5.84 9.64 -14.19
CA THR A 482 -6.97 9.22 -13.36
C THR A 482 -6.54 8.35 -12.20
N VAL A 483 -7.35 8.36 -11.15
CA VAL A 483 -7.34 7.35 -10.09
C VAL A 483 -8.57 6.47 -10.28
N LYS A 484 -8.35 5.15 -10.27
CA LYS A 484 -9.42 4.17 -10.34
C LYS A 484 -9.90 3.82 -8.94
N VAL A 485 -11.20 3.76 -8.74
CA VAL A 485 -11.82 3.25 -7.52
C VAL A 485 -12.74 2.09 -7.90
N THR A 486 -12.61 0.96 -7.23
CA THR A 486 -13.50 -0.19 -7.41
C THR A 486 -14.41 -0.38 -6.21
N LEU A 487 -15.64 -0.83 -6.47
CA LEU A 487 -16.63 -1.21 -5.46
C LEU A 487 -17.33 -2.48 -5.95
N GLY A 488 -17.08 -3.61 -5.29
CA GLY A 488 -17.57 -4.91 -5.75
C GLY A 488 -17.13 -5.22 -7.18
N SER A 489 -18.08 -5.36 -8.10
CA SER A 489 -17.82 -5.57 -9.55
C SER A 489 -17.79 -4.27 -10.37
N GLN A 490 -18.02 -3.13 -9.74
CA GLN A 490 -18.12 -1.83 -10.40
C GLN A 490 -16.81 -1.05 -10.26
N ALA A 491 -16.61 -0.05 -11.12
CA ALA A 491 -15.44 0.82 -11.06
C ALA A 491 -15.76 2.25 -11.53
N ALA A 492 -15.09 3.23 -10.95
CA ALA A 492 -15.15 4.63 -11.38
C ALA A 492 -13.73 5.20 -11.47
N TRP A 493 -13.55 6.18 -12.35
CA TRP A 493 -12.28 6.84 -12.60
C TRP A 493 -12.43 8.34 -12.44
N TYR A 494 -11.52 8.96 -11.70
CA TYR A 494 -11.56 10.39 -11.38
C TYR A 494 -10.30 11.07 -11.89
N ALA A 495 -10.45 12.21 -12.58
CA ALA A 495 -9.31 12.97 -13.05
C ALA A 495 -8.57 13.66 -11.88
N LEU A 496 -7.25 13.51 -11.83
CA LEU A 496 -6.41 14.11 -10.78
C LEU A 496 -6.38 15.64 -10.81
N GLU A 497 -6.72 16.23 -11.96
CA GLU A 497 -6.64 17.67 -12.19
C GLU A 497 -7.97 18.39 -11.89
N ASP A 498 -9.06 17.65 -11.67
CA ASP A 498 -10.43 18.19 -11.48
C ASP A 498 -10.77 18.40 -9.99
N ALA A 499 -9.89 19.09 -9.27
CA ALA A 499 -10.02 19.24 -7.81
C ALA A 499 -11.14 20.22 -7.38
N SER A 500 -11.63 21.06 -8.29
CA SER A 500 -12.72 22.01 -8.01
C SER A 500 -14.11 21.41 -8.16
N ALA A 501 -14.27 20.38 -8.97
CA ALA A 501 -15.55 19.72 -9.22
C ALA A 501 -15.34 18.22 -9.50
N PRO A 502 -14.84 17.45 -8.52
CA PRO A 502 -14.47 16.06 -8.74
C PRO A 502 -15.69 15.24 -9.18
N ARG A 503 -15.59 14.64 -10.37
CA ARG A 503 -16.62 13.83 -11.01
C ARG A 503 -16.00 12.60 -11.69
N PRO A 504 -16.77 11.51 -11.89
CA PRO A 504 -16.26 10.40 -12.68
C PRO A 504 -16.04 10.83 -14.13
N VAL A 505 -14.84 10.64 -14.67
CA VAL A 505 -14.58 10.78 -16.12
C VAL A 505 -14.89 9.49 -16.87
N LYS A 506 -14.93 8.37 -16.16
CA LYS A 506 -15.40 7.08 -16.64
C LYS A 506 -16.01 6.33 -15.46
N PHE A 507 -17.06 5.56 -15.68
CA PHE A 507 -17.50 4.56 -14.70
C PHE A 507 -18.13 3.34 -15.39
N ASP A 508 -18.00 2.19 -14.74
CA ASP A 508 -18.47 0.87 -15.14
C ASP A 508 -19.39 0.37 -14.03
N ASP A 509 -20.69 0.27 -14.33
CA ASP A 509 -21.73 -0.11 -13.37
C ASP A 509 -21.95 -1.64 -13.30
N GLY A 510 -21.16 -2.43 -14.04
CA GLY A 510 -21.36 -3.88 -14.15
C GLY A 510 -22.12 -4.31 -15.41
N MET A 511 -22.86 -3.41 -16.05
CA MET A 511 -23.61 -3.65 -17.29
C MET A 511 -23.06 -2.83 -18.46
N LEU A 512 -22.92 -1.52 -18.27
CA LEU A 512 -22.50 -0.52 -19.23
C LEU A 512 -21.23 0.21 -18.75
N ILE A 513 -20.49 0.74 -19.71
CA ILE A 513 -19.33 1.61 -19.45
C ILE A 513 -19.68 3.00 -19.95
N TYR A 514 -19.69 3.96 -19.05
CA TYR A 514 -19.94 5.37 -19.33
C TYR A 514 -18.61 6.10 -19.46
N SER A 515 -18.39 6.78 -20.59
CA SER A 515 -17.15 7.53 -20.86
C SER A 515 -17.46 8.99 -21.16
N LEU A 516 -16.76 9.91 -20.49
CA LEU A 516 -17.01 11.34 -20.62
C LEU A 516 -16.75 11.83 -22.06
N MET A 517 -17.66 12.66 -22.54
CA MET A 517 -17.62 13.34 -23.83
C MET A 517 -17.22 14.81 -23.69
N LYS A 518 -16.83 15.42 -24.82
CA LYS A 518 -16.42 16.82 -24.88
C LYS A 518 -17.56 17.80 -24.65
#